data_AF-D0LYG4-F1
#
_entry.id   AF-D0LYG4-F1
#
_cell.length_a   1.000
_cell.length_b   1.000
_cell.length_c   1.000
_cell.angle_alpha   90.00
_cell.angle_beta   90.00
_cell.angle_gamma   90.00
#
_symmetry.space_group_name_H-M   'P 1'
#
loop_
_entity.id
_entity.type
_entity.pdbx_description
1 polymer ?
#
loop_
_entity_poly.entity_id
_entity_poly.type
_entity_poly.pdbx_seq_one_letter_code
_entity_poly.pdbx_strand_id
1 'polypeptide(L)'
;MRYVVAVVIGCSLAVSTNAWAVLPEESPPVCEFVESGFVEVDGLLEEWRGVHTHRAGSKGARIAMRCVYDQDALHFGIYVRDQDVFRRPGKAARNQDRMSLQVSIPGGGEGTLEVFPGVDGIDPMRRWNGRPLSDDGPVSVEDSLQEDGWSMEASVPMRQLKGFSTSLPSVEAEIAYHDADRGGGGGTGSYRGPLLLSASVAAYRGFLEAAKLRPSDIRLDAIADFDGMPGAERVIVGGTVMGVITDRFAYVGLPVRAAKDILRAEAVDLRGDGTKSLLIELRQHGGGGSRDLLMVWGLADHANFLQILTQEVRKQLGARKMRNRWSLVPKADAARRGKSKASGGQDLLLEVGPDDVRGWTEESYLETPASDVRPILKPWDVETALRFAFEGNTALPQDAEPPAPRGKRRKKR
;
A
#
# COMPACT_ATOMS: atom_id res chain seq x y z
N MET A 1 36.93 -47.78 -19.78
CA MET A 1 35.87 -48.54 -19.08
C MET A 1 36.47 -49.15 -17.81
N ARG A 2 36.55 -48.38 -16.73
CA ARG A 2 36.79 -48.81 -15.33
C ARG A 2 36.30 -47.66 -14.45
N TYR A 3 35.22 -47.86 -13.71
CA TYR A 3 34.74 -46.91 -12.71
C TYR A 3 35.19 -47.40 -11.33
N VAL A 4 35.80 -46.51 -10.56
CA VAL A 4 36.10 -46.70 -9.13
C VAL A 4 34.86 -46.27 -8.35
N VAL A 5 34.33 -47.16 -7.51
CA VAL A 5 33.23 -46.89 -6.59
C VAL A 5 33.83 -46.50 -5.25
N ALA A 6 33.56 -45.28 -4.78
CA ALA A 6 33.85 -44.86 -3.42
C ALA A 6 32.55 -44.96 -2.59
N VAL A 7 32.59 -45.76 -1.52
CA VAL A 7 31.52 -45.86 -0.52
C VAL A 7 31.84 -44.86 0.59
N VAL A 8 30.95 -43.89 0.79
CA VAL A 8 30.99 -42.98 1.95
C VAL A 8 29.87 -43.41 2.90
N ILE A 9 30.28 -43.88 4.08
CA ILE A 9 29.38 -44.17 5.20
C ILE A 9 29.18 -42.85 5.96
N GLY A 10 28.02 -42.22 5.77
CA GLY A 10 27.58 -41.04 6.51
C GLY A 10 26.58 -41.42 7.59
N CYS A 11 26.97 -41.23 8.85
CA CYS A 11 26.14 -41.43 10.03
C CYS A 11 25.04 -40.34 10.08
N SER A 12 23.77 -40.73 9.93
CA SER A 12 22.62 -39.82 10.08
C SER A 12 22.21 -39.71 11.56
N LEU A 13 22.57 -38.61 12.19
CA LEU A 13 21.92 -38.14 13.42
C LEU A 13 20.62 -37.42 13.02
N ALA A 14 19.48 -38.06 13.31
CA ALA A 14 18.18 -37.42 13.22
C ALA A 14 18.01 -36.46 14.41
N VAL A 15 18.11 -35.16 14.15
CA VAL A 15 17.57 -34.13 15.05
C VAL A 15 16.18 -33.82 14.55
N SER A 16 15.14 -34.32 15.23
CA SER A 16 13.77 -33.87 15.01
C SER A 16 13.57 -32.55 15.76
N THR A 17 13.88 -31.43 15.11
CA THR A 17 13.30 -30.16 15.56
C THR A 17 11.83 -30.19 15.13
N ASN A 18 10.95 -30.28 16.13
CA ASN A 18 9.54 -29.93 15.98
C ASN A 18 9.49 -28.45 15.59
N ALA A 19 9.53 -28.17 14.28
CA ALA A 19 9.08 -26.91 13.75
C ALA A 19 7.56 -26.88 13.97
N TRP A 20 7.15 -26.16 15.01
CA TRP A 20 5.76 -25.75 15.15
C TRP A 20 5.39 -25.04 13.85
N ALA A 21 4.40 -25.59 13.16
CA ALA A 21 3.84 -25.01 11.96
C ALA A 21 3.46 -23.55 12.27
N VAL A 22 4.15 -22.60 11.64
CA VAL A 22 3.64 -21.25 11.46
C VAL A 22 2.38 -21.44 10.62
N LEU A 23 1.22 -21.41 11.26
CA LEU A 23 -0.04 -21.35 10.53
C LEU A 23 0.03 -20.12 9.62
N PRO A 24 -0.29 -20.27 8.32
CA PRO A 24 -0.22 -19.17 7.38
C PRO A 24 -1.08 -18.03 7.91
N GLU A 25 -0.54 -16.82 7.79
CA GLU A 25 -1.18 -15.53 7.99
C GLU A 25 -2.62 -15.60 7.46
N GLU A 26 -3.62 -15.60 8.36
CA GLU A 26 -5.03 -15.59 7.95
C GLU A 26 -5.24 -14.39 7.02
N SER A 27 -5.89 -14.63 5.88
CA SER A 27 -6.16 -13.55 4.94
C SER A 27 -6.93 -12.43 5.66
N PRO A 28 -6.59 -11.16 5.40
CA PRO A 28 -7.27 -10.06 6.09
C PRO A 28 -8.79 -10.14 5.89
N PRO A 29 -9.58 -9.70 6.88
CA PRO A 29 -11.02 -9.60 6.77
C PRO A 29 -11.50 -8.91 5.50
N VAL A 30 -12.61 -9.41 4.94
CA VAL A 30 -13.25 -8.80 3.78
C VAL A 30 -14.59 -8.24 4.20
N CYS A 31 -14.79 -6.94 4.01
CA CYS A 31 -16.09 -6.29 4.12
C CYS A 31 -16.87 -6.50 2.81
N GLU A 32 -18.03 -7.13 2.89
CA GLU A 32 -18.88 -7.39 1.73
C GLU A 32 -19.64 -6.14 1.29
N PHE A 33 -19.78 -5.92 -0.02
CA PHE A 33 -20.61 -4.84 -0.55
C PHE A 33 -22.06 -5.27 -0.51
N VAL A 34 -22.92 -4.43 0.07
CA VAL A 34 -24.35 -4.68 0.23
C VAL A 34 -25.18 -3.54 -0.37
N GLU A 35 -26.47 -3.79 -0.57
CA GLU A 35 -27.39 -2.74 -0.98
C GLU A 35 -27.59 -1.72 0.16
N SER A 36 -27.79 -0.44 -0.18
CA SER A 36 -28.06 0.60 0.81
C SER A 36 -29.29 0.24 1.63
N GLY A 37 -29.18 0.35 2.96
CA GLY A 37 -30.24 -0.04 3.89
C GLY A 37 -30.28 -1.53 4.22
N PHE A 38 -29.27 -2.32 3.82
CA PHE A 38 -29.13 -3.71 4.27
C PHE A 38 -28.93 -3.85 5.78
N VAL A 39 -28.26 -2.88 6.42
CA VAL A 39 -28.05 -2.83 7.87
C VAL A 39 -28.96 -1.76 8.46
N GLU A 40 -29.86 -2.16 9.35
CA GLU A 40 -30.54 -1.29 10.30
C GLU A 40 -29.76 -1.35 11.63
N VAL A 41 -29.31 -0.18 12.12
CA VAL A 41 -28.53 -0.14 13.37
C VAL A 41 -29.51 -0.14 14.54
N ASP A 42 -29.82 -1.31 15.09
CA ASP A 42 -30.80 -1.49 16.17
C ASP A 42 -30.24 -2.26 17.39
N GLY A 43 -28.99 -2.71 17.30
CA GLY A 43 -28.26 -3.47 18.31
C GLY A 43 -28.35 -5.00 18.11
N LEU A 44 -29.15 -5.48 17.15
CA LEU A 44 -29.46 -6.89 16.94
C LEU A 44 -28.71 -7.45 15.72
N LEU A 45 -27.99 -8.56 15.94
CA LEU A 45 -27.16 -9.14 14.88
C LEU A 45 -27.91 -10.09 13.92
N GLU A 46 -29.23 -9.91 13.72
CA GLU A 46 -30.04 -10.81 12.88
C GLU A 46 -29.71 -10.67 11.39
N GLU A 47 -29.59 -9.44 10.90
CA GLU A 47 -29.30 -9.11 9.49
C GLU A 47 -27.90 -9.56 9.06
N TRP A 48 -27.01 -9.75 10.03
CA TRP A 48 -25.65 -10.20 9.83
C TRP A 48 -25.51 -11.70 9.58
N ARG A 49 -26.63 -12.45 9.56
CA ARG A 49 -26.62 -13.88 9.23
C ARG A 49 -26.13 -14.08 7.79
N GLY A 50 -25.06 -14.85 7.64
CA GLY A 50 -24.44 -15.11 6.34
C GLY A 50 -23.22 -14.24 6.05
N VAL A 51 -23.09 -13.08 6.73
CA VAL A 51 -21.88 -12.26 6.64
C VAL A 51 -20.72 -12.98 7.34
N HIS A 52 -19.57 -13.01 6.66
CA HIS A 52 -18.39 -13.69 7.16
C HIS A 52 -17.94 -13.11 8.53
N THR A 53 -17.65 -14.00 9.48
CA THR A 53 -17.33 -13.64 10.87
C THR A 53 -15.85 -13.82 11.16
N HIS A 54 -15.20 -12.74 11.54
CA HIS A 54 -13.82 -12.71 12.00
C HIS A 54 -13.77 -12.75 13.52
N ARG A 55 -12.99 -13.67 14.07
CA ARG A 55 -12.85 -13.83 15.52
C ARG A 55 -11.48 -13.38 15.96
N ALA A 56 -11.41 -12.60 17.04
CA ALA A 56 -10.16 -12.17 17.63
C ALA A 56 -10.25 -12.14 19.16
N GLY A 57 -9.11 -11.94 19.81
CA GLY A 57 -9.00 -11.87 21.27
C GLY A 57 -8.53 -13.16 21.94
N SER A 58 -8.56 -13.15 23.28
CA SER A 58 -7.96 -14.19 24.13
C SER A 58 -9.03 -14.97 24.91
N LYS A 59 -8.65 -15.80 25.89
CA LYS A 59 -9.62 -16.63 26.64
C LYS A 59 -10.63 -15.81 27.47
N GLY A 60 -10.28 -14.60 27.91
CA GLY A 60 -11.15 -13.74 28.73
C GLY A 60 -12.02 -12.77 27.93
N ALA A 61 -11.46 -12.19 26.86
CA ALA A 61 -12.15 -11.22 26.01
C ALA A 61 -12.12 -11.71 24.56
N ARG A 62 -13.25 -12.20 24.06
CA ARG A 62 -13.41 -12.66 22.68
C ARG A 62 -14.34 -11.74 21.92
N ILE A 63 -13.88 -11.30 20.76
CA ILE A 63 -14.67 -10.51 19.83
C ILE A 63 -14.96 -11.34 18.58
N ALA A 64 -16.18 -11.22 18.06
CA ALA A 64 -16.59 -11.72 16.76
C ALA A 64 -17.10 -10.52 15.95
N MET A 65 -16.33 -10.09 14.97
CA MET A 65 -16.61 -8.97 14.08
C MET A 65 -17.16 -9.48 12.76
N ARG A 66 -18.14 -8.75 12.22
CA ARG A 66 -18.57 -8.79 10.83
C ARG A 66 -18.50 -7.37 10.28
N CYS A 67 -18.24 -7.27 8.99
CA CYS A 67 -18.13 -5.99 8.31
C CYS A 67 -18.82 -6.07 6.95
N VAL A 68 -19.62 -5.06 6.64
CA VAL A 68 -20.17 -4.83 5.30
C VAL A 68 -20.05 -3.35 4.97
N TYR A 69 -20.25 -2.98 3.71
CA TYR A 69 -20.26 -1.59 3.31
C TYR A 69 -21.20 -1.37 2.13
N ASP A 70 -21.72 -0.16 2.02
CA ASP A 70 -22.51 0.29 0.87
C ASP A 70 -21.86 1.56 0.28
N GLN A 71 -22.63 2.34 -0.48
CA GLN A 71 -22.14 3.58 -1.08
C GLN A 71 -21.92 4.71 -0.05
N ASP A 72 -22.57 4.62 1.10
CA ASP A 72 -22.71 5.71 2.07
C ASP A 72 -21.94 5.45 3.37
N ALA A 73 -21.77 4.19 3.78
CA ALA A 73 -21.20 3.84 5.08
C ALA A 73 -20.44 2.51 5.14
N LEU A 74 -19.50 2.43 6.09
CA LEU A 74 -18.97 1.18 6.62
C LEU A 74 -19.82 0.73 7.79
N HIS A 75 -20.26 -0.52 7.77
CA HIS A 75 -21.08 -1.10 8.83
C HIS A 75 -20.31 -2.18 9.56
N PHE A 76 -20.47 -2.23 10.88
CA PHE A 76 -19.83 -3.20 11.76
C PHE A 76 -20.85 -3.87 12.66
N GLY A 77 -20.85 -5.20 12.68
CA GLY A 77 -21.58 -6.02 13.64
C GLY A 77 -20.59 -6.73 14.53
N ILE A 78 -20.49 -6.31 15.79
CA ILE A 78 -19.51 -6.85 16.74
C ILE A 78 -20.23 -7.52 17.89
N TYR A 79 -19.91 -8.78 18.13
CA TYR A 79 -20.34 -9.51 19.31
C TYR A 79 -19.16 -9.71 20.25
N VAL A 80 -19.36 -9.39 21.52
CA VAL A 80 -18.39 -9.54 22.59
C VAL A 80 -18.90 -10.61 23.54
N ARG A 81 -18.10 -11.65 23.77
CA ARG A 81 -18.42 -12.65 24.79
C ARG A 81 -17.84 -12.19 26.13
N ASP A 82 -18.72 -11.75 27.01
CA ASP A 82 -18.42 -11.30 28.36
C ASP A 82 -19.65 -11.48 29.26
N GLN A 83 -19.52 -12.25 30.33
CA GLN A 83 -20.64 -12.56 31.22
C GLN A 83 -20.83 -11.53 32.33
N ASP A 84 -19.89 -10.61 32.56
CA ASP A 84 -19.95 -9.61 33.62
C ASP A 84 -19.63 -8.21 33.08
N VAL A 85 -20.54 -7.65 32.29
CA VAL A 85 -20.43 -6.27 31.79
C VAL A 85 -20.50 -5.29 32.97
N PHE A 86 -19.34 -4.77 33.35
CA PHE A 86 -19.11 -3.85 34.44
C PHE A 86 -19.19 -2.38 34.01
N ARG A 87 -20.23 -1.72 34.51
CA ARG A 87 -20.47 -0.28 34.34
C ARG A 87 -20.68 0.41 35.69
N ARG A 88 -20.34 1.70 35.75
CA ARG A 88 -20.62 2.57 36.90
C ARG A 88 -21.34 3.82 36.42
N PRO A 89 -22.35 4.32 37.17
CA PRO A 89 -22.98 5.60 36.87
C PRO A 89 -21.94 6.74 36.84
N GLY A 90 -22.13 7.68 35.92
CA GLY A 90 -21.29 8.87 35.82
C GLY A 90 -20.37 8.86 34.59
N LYS A 91 -19.18 9.43 34.74
CA LYS A 91 -18.29 9.72 33.61
C LYS A 91 -17.62 8.44 33.06
N ALA A 92 -17.36 8.45 31.75
CA ALA A 92 -16.44 7.53 31.10
C ALA A 92 -15.15 7.38 31.90
N ALA A 93 -14.94 6.18 32.44
CA ALA A 93 -13.75 5.86 33.21
C ALA A 93 -13.07 4.65 32.59
N ARG A 94 -11.74 4.58 32.73
CA ARG A 94 -10.93 3.52 32.10
C ARG A 94 -11.17 2.13 32.68
N ASN A 95 -11.80 2.04 33.85
CA ASN A 95 -12.07 0.83 34.61
C ASN A 95 -13.53 0.34 34.43
N GLN A 96 -14.06 0.50 33.23
CA GLN A 96 -15.39 0.02 32.83
C GLN A 96 -15.26 -0.66 31.48
N ASP A 97 -16.16 -1.58 31.19
CA ASP A 97 -16.21 -2.25 29.90
C ASP A 97 -16.44 -1.25 28.80
N ARG A 98 -15.60 -1.37 27.75
CA ARG A 98 -15.71 -0.53 26.57
C ARG A 98 -15.18 -1.21 25.33
N MET A 99 -15.79 -0.87 24.21
CA MET A 99 -15.29 -1.11 22.87
C MET A 99 -14.72 0.18 22.30
N SER A 100 -13.57 0.10 21.65
CA SER A 100 -13.08 1.14 20.74
C SER A 100 -12.96 0.57 19.34
N LEU A 101 -13.61 1.22 18.38
CA LEU A 101 -13.51 0.97 16.95
C LEU A 101 -12.85 2.21 16.32
N GLN A 102 -11.61 2.07 15.88
CA GLN A 102 -10.91 3.05 15.09
C GLN A 102 -10.86 2.60 13.63
N VAL A 103 -11.23 3.48 12.72
CA VAL A 103 -11.10 3.27 11.27
C VAL A 103 -10.23 4.39 10.72
N SER A 104 -9.23 4.05 9.92
CA SER A 104 -8.31 5.01 9.32
C SER A 104 -8.10 4.73 7.83
N ILE A 105 -7.97 5.81 7.08
CA ILE A 105 -7.69 5.78 5.65
C ILE A 105 -6.20 6.04 5.45
N PRO A 106 -5.45 5.17 4.74
CA PRO A 106 -4.04 5.42 4.44
C PRO A 106 -3.83 6.78 3.76
N GLY A 107 -3.04 7.66 4.39
CA GLY A 107 -2.80 9.03 3.90
C GLY A 107 -3.97 10.01 4.09
N GLY A 108 -5.08 9.56 4.65
CA GLY A 108 -6.30 10.33 4.90
C GLY A 108 -6.49 10.70 6.37
N GLY A 109 -7.73 10.60 6.84
CA GLY A 109 -8.12 10.80 8.22
C GLY A 109 -8.41 9.51 8.95
N GLU A 110 -8.70 9.65 10.24
CA GLU A 110 -9.15 8.59 11.13
C GLU A 110 -10.43 9.01 11.86
N GLY A 111 -11.24 8.03 12.21
CA GLY A 111 -12.41 8.17 13.06
C GLY A 111 -12.37 7.13 14.16
N THR A 112 -12.69 7.53 15.39
CA THR A 112 -12.73 6.64 16.55
C THR A 112 -14.10 6.68 17.20
N LEU A 113 -14.75 5.53 17.26
CA LEU A 113 -15.96 5.26 18.01
C LEU A 113 -15.58 4.58 19.33
N GLU A 114 -15.97 5.17 20.46
CA GLU A 114 -15.90 4.52 21.78
C GLU A 114 -17.33 4.23 22.24
N VAL A 115 -17.59 2.97 22.61
CA VAL A 115 -18.88 2.53 23.13
C VAL A 115 -18.68 1.91 24.49
N PHE A 116 -19.46 2.39 25.45
CA PHE A 116 -19.62 1.75 26.73
C PHE A 116 -21.05 1.20 26.80
N PRO A 117 -21.23 -0.12 26.86
CA PRO A 117 -22.55 -0.74 26.73
C PRO A 117 -23.50 -0.31 27.84
N GLY A 118 -24.80 -0.34 27.52
CA GLY A 118 -25.88 -0.21 28.48
C GLY A 118 -25.98 -1.46 29.35
N VAL A 119 -26.31 -1.27 30.63
CA VAL A 119 -26.65 -2.36 31.56
C VAL A 119 -27.84 -1.95 32.42
N ASP A 120 -28.38 -2.87 33.22
CA ASP A 120 -29.54 -2.61 34.07
C ASP A 120 -29.41 -1.31 34.89
N GLY A 121 -30.22 -0.32 34.55
CA GLY A 121 -30.27 0.99 35.20
C GLY A 121 -29.13 1.96 34.85
N ILE A 122 -28.29 1.63 33.86
CA ILE A 122 -27.21 2.49 33.35
C ILE A 122 -27.29 2.55 31.82
N ASP A 123 -27.67 3.72 31.30
CA ASP A 123 -27.73 3.95 29.86
C ASP A 123 -26.37 3.77 29.17
N PRO A 124 -26.36 3.32 27.89
CA PRO A 124 -25.15 3.27 27.11
C PRO A 124 -24.55 4.67 26.93
N MET A 125 -23.24 4.71 26.69
CA MET A 125 -22.55 5.96 26.39
C MET A 125 -21.64 5.77 25.19
N ARG A 126 -21.86 6.60 24.18
CA ARG A 126 -21.20 6.52 22.88
C ARG A 126 -20.44 7.81 22.61
N ARG A 127 -19.26 7.70 22.00
CA ARG A 127 -18.46 8.86 21.62
C ARG A 127 -17.87 8.69 20.23
N TRP A 128 -17.94 9.75 19.43
CA TRP A 128 -17.24 9.86 18.16
C TRP A 128 -16.15 10.91 18.27
N ASN A 129 -14.90 10.50 18.01
CA ASN A 129 -13.71 11.35 18.13
C ASN A 129 -13.65 12.08 19.49
N GLY A 130 -13.94 11.34 20.56
CA GLY A 130 -13.93 11.82 21.95
C GLY A 130 -15.12 12.71 22.35
N ARG A 131 -16.04 13.02 21.43
CA ARG A 131 -17.25 13.80 21.71
C ARG A 131 -18.44 12.88 21.95
N PRO A 132 -19.31 13.16 22.95
CA PRO A 132 -20.57 12.43 23.11
C PRO A 132 -21.36 12.41 21.80
N LEU A 133 -21.88 11.25 21.44
CA LEU A 133 -22.71 11.06 20.27
C LEU A 133 -24.18 11.32 20.66
N SER A 134 -24.87 12.14 19.87
CA SER A 134 -26.33 12.32 19.95
C SER A 134 -27.03 11.35 19.00
N ASP A 135 -28.34 11.17 19.17
CA ASP A 135 -29.15 10.32 18.28
C ASP A 135 -29.07 10.76 16.81
N ASP A 136 -29.03 12.08 16.55
CA ASP A 136 -28.81 12.67 15.21
C ASP A 136 -27.31 12.81 14.85
N GLY A 137 -26.46 12.00 15.47
CA GLY A 137 -25.01 12.06 15.36
C GLY A 137 -24.50 11.71 13.96
N PRO A 138 -23.23 12.03 13.65
CA PRO A 138 -22.62 11.70 12.36
C PRO A 138 -22.37 10.20 12.15
N VAL A 139 -22.58 9.37 13.17
CA VAL A 139 -22.38 7.92 13.20
C VAL A 139 -23.60 7.34 13.91
N SER A 140 -24.16 6.25 13.38
CA SER A 140 -25.23 5.51 14.05
C SER A 140 -24.61 4.34 14.79
N VAL A 141 -25.01 4.14 16.05
CA VAL A 141 -24.49 3.04 16.86
C VAL A 141 -25.55 2.63 17.87
N GLU A 142 -25.76 1.33 17.97
CA GLU A 142 -26.63 0.71 18.97
C GLU A 142 -25.92 -0.48 19.61
N ASP A 143 -26.32 -0.80 20.83
CA ASP A 143 -25.79 -1.92 21.59
C ASP A 143 -26.91 -2.68 22.29
N SER A 144 -26.69 -3.97 22.52
CA SER A 144 -27.70 -4.83 23.15
C SER A 144 -27.03 -5.91 23.99
N LEU A 145 -27.56 -6.15 25.18
CA LEU A 145 -27.14 -7.27 26.01
C LEU A 145 -27.58 -8.60 25.38
N GLN A 146 -26.70 -9.59 25.47
CA GLN A 146 -26.89 -10.94 24.97
C GLN A 146 -26.78 -11.93 26.13
N GLU A 147 -27.20 -13.19 25.94
CA GLU A 147 -27.22 -14.21 27.01
C GLU A 147 -25.83 -14.43 27.65
N ASP A 148 -24.75 -14.38 26.86
CA ASP A 148 -23.37 -14.61 27.29
C ASP A 148 -22.42 -13.47 26.89
N GLY A 149 -22.94 -12.27 26.73
CA GLY A 149 -22.21 -11.16 26.14
C GLY A 149 -23.00 -9.90 25.91
N TRP A 150 -22.51 -9.11 24.96
CA TRP A 150 -23.24 -7.99 24.39
C TRP A 150 -22.85 -7.83 22.90
N SER A 151 -23.72 -7.18 22.14
CA SER A 151 -23.49 -6.83 20.75
C SER A 151 -23.45 -5.33 20.55
N MET A 152 -22.75 -4.91 19.51
CA MET A 152 -22.71 -3.56 19.01
C MET A 152 -22.90 -3.58 17.51
N GLU A 153 -23.74 -2.69 17.02
CA GLU A 153 -23.83 -2.34 15.62
C GLU A 153 -23.39 -0.90 15.44
N ALA A 154 -22.62 -0.64 14.39
CA ALA A 154 -22.19 0.70 14.06
C ALA A 154 -22.21 0.93 12.56
N SER A 155 -22.75 2.07 12.14
CA SER A 155 -22.67 2.58 10.79
C SER A 155 -21.87 3.88 10.79
N VAL A 156 -20.71 3.86 10.13
CA VAL A 156 -19.79 4.98 10.00
C VAL A 156 -19.91 5.53 8.59
N PRO A 157 -20.58 6.69 8.38
CA PRO A 157 -20.69 7.29 7.07
C PRO A 157 -19.33 7.62 6.48
N MET A 158 -19.11 7.27 5.20
CA MET A 158 -17.84 7.46 4.50
C MET A 158 -17.37 8.92 4.50
N ARG A 159 -18.32 9.87 4.49
CA ARG A 159 -18.04 11.31 4.60
C ARG A 159 -17.32 11.72 5.90
N GLN A 160 -17.38 10.90 6.95
CA GLN A 160 -16.65 11.11 8.19
C GLN A 160 -15.20 10.63 8.12
N LEU A 161 -14.87 9.79 7.14
CA LEU A 161 -13.55 9.24 6.91
C LEU A 161 -12.86 10.05 5.82
N LYS A 162 -12.13 11.10 6.22
CA LYS A 162 -11.42 11.97 5.28
C LYS A 162 -10.50 11.16 4.38
N GLY A 163 -10.59 11.38 3.07
CA GLY A 163 -9.80 10.64 2.06
C GLY A 163 -10.41 9.31 1.66
N PHE A 164 -11.57 8.92 2.22
CA PHE A 164 -12.30 7.77 1.72
C PHE A 164 -12.75 7.98 0.27
N SER A 165 -12.66 6.92 -0.51
CA SER A 165 -13.23 6.82 -1.85
C SER A 165 -13.60 5.37 -2.14
N THR A 166 -14.44 5.17 -3.15
CA THR A 166 -14.76 3.83 -3.67
C THR A 166 -13.56 3.17 -4.38
N SER A 167 -12.48 3.93 -4.66
CA SER A 167 -11.23 3.38 -5.20
C SER A 167 -10.35 2.70 -4.16
N LEU A 168 -10.60 2.93 -2.86
CA LEU A 168 -9.79 2.34 -1.81
C LEU A 168 -9.92 0.80 -1.80
N PRO A 169 -8.80 0.08 -1.79
CA PRO A 169 -8.84 -1.38 -1.70
C PRO A 169 -9.15 -1.90 -0.30
N SER A 170 -8.85 -1.09 0.72
CA SER A 170 -9.00 -1.43 2.11
C SER A 170 -9.03 -0.20 3.00
N VAL A 171 -9.53 -0.37 4.22
CA VAL A 171 -9.38 0.58 5.32
C VAL A 171 -8.59 -0.08 6.44
N GLU A 172 -7.83 0.68 7.22
CA GLU A 172 -7.16 0.15 8.41
C GLU A 172 -8.11 0.23 9.60
N ALA A 173 -8.30 -0.86 10.32
CA ALA A 173 -9.15 -0.88 11.51
C ALA A 173 -8.39 -1.37 12.74
N GLU A 174 -8.65 -0.72 13.88
CA GLU A 174 -8.28 -1.20 15.20
C GLU A 174 -9.55 -1.33 16.04
N ILE A 175 -9.84 -2.56 16.47
CA ILE A 175 -10.98 -2.88 17.31
C ILE A 175 -10.43 -3.43 18.60
N ALA A 176 -10.79 -2.83 19.72
CA ALA A 176 -10.35 -3.29 21.03
C ALA A 176 -11.51 -3.28 22.02
N TYR A 177 -11.76 -4.45 22.60
CA TYR A 177 -12.58 -4.59 23.78
C TYR A 177 -11.70 -4.59 25.01
N HIS A 178 -11.97 -3.67 25.93
CA HIS A 178 -11.34 -3.62 27.24
C HIS A 178 -12.33 -4.15 28.27
N ASP A 179 -12.06 -5.37 28.75
CA ASP A 179 -12.78 -6.02 29.82
C ASP A 179 -12.38 -5.39 31.17
N ALA A 180 -13.35 -5.05 32.02
CA ALA A 180 -13.11 -4.41 33.31
C ALA A 180 -13.76 -5.13 34.49
N ASP A 181 -13.11 -6.17 35.00
CA ASP A 181 -13.55 -6.80 36.25
C ASP A 181 -13.56 -5.88 37.49
N ARG A 182 -14.47 -6.17 38.43
CA ARG A 182 -14.51 -5.57 39.79
C ARG A 182 -13.19 -5.71 40.57
N GLY A 183 -12.33 -6.67 40.19
CA GLY A 183 -11.02 -6.94 40.80
C GLY A 183 -9.79 -6.38 40.05
N GLY A 184 -9.98 -5.71 38.91
CA GLY A 184 -8.88 -5.17 38.10
C GLY A 184 -8.10 -6.19 37.26
N GLY A 185 -8.67 -7.38 37.03
CA GLY A 185 -8.07 -8.50 36.31
C GLY A 185 -8.56 -8.69 34.87
N GLY A 186 -9.02 -7.62 34.21
CA GLY A 186 -9.68 -7.73 32.92
C GLY A 186 -8.76 -8.11 31.75
N GLY A 187 -9.35 -8.75 30.74
CA GLY A 187 -8.70 -9.08 29.48
C GLY A 187 -8.73 -7.94 28.45
N THR A 188 -8.09 -8.16 27.31
CA THR A 188 -8.30 -7.32 26.12
C THR A 188 -8.46 -8.25 24.92
N GLY A 189 -9.53 -8.05 24.17
CA GLY A 189 -9.75 -8.69 22.88
C GLY A 189 -9.53 -7.65 21.80
N SER A 190 -8.62 -7.88 20.85
CA SER A 190 -8.36 -6.89 19.81
C SER A 190 -8.10 -7.48 18.44
N TYR A 191 -8.45 -6.70 17.44
CA TYR A 191 -8.09 -6.85 16.04
C TYR A 191 -7.38 -5.57 15.59
N ARG A 192 -6.30 -5.70 14.83
CA ARG A 192 -5.64 -4.57 14.19
C ARG A 192 -5.11 -4.97 12.83
N GLY A 193 -5.55 -4.28 11.79
CA GLY A 193 -5.07 -4.49 10.44
C GLY A 193 -6.07 -4.06 9.36
N PRO A 194 -5.77 -4.38 8.09
CA PRO A 194 -6.59 -3.94 6.97
C PRO A 194 -7.89 -4.73 6.88
N LEU A 195 -8.98 -4.03 6.59
CA LEU A 195 -10.26 -4.59 6.16
C LEU A 195 -10.36 -4.38 4.65
N LEU A 196 -10.33 -5.46 3.89
CA LEU A 196 -10.42 -5.43 2.43
C LEU A 196 -11.84 -5.14 1.99
N LEU A 197 -12.04 -4.26 1.01
CA LEU A 197 -13.35 -4.01 0.43
C LEU A 197 -13.61 -5.01 -0.70
N SER A 198 -14.70 -5.77 -0.62
CA SER A 198 -14.98 -6.89 -1.54
C SER A 198 -14.98 -6.51 -3.02
N ALA A 199 -15.46 -5.32 -3.41
CA ALA A 199 -15.41 -4.85 -4.79
C ALA A 199 -13.97 -4.77 -5.31
N SER A 200 -13.05 -4.27 -4.47
CA SER A 200 -11.62 -4.22 -4.82
C SER A 200 -10.98 -5.61 -4.85
N VAL A 201 -11.39 -6.53 -3.98
CA VAL A 201 -10.92 -7.94 -4.03
C VAL A 201 -11.34 -8.60 -5.35
N ALA A 202 -12.58 -8.38 -5.79
CA ALA A 202 -13.07 -8.88 -7.07
C ALA A 202 -12.33 -8.24 -8.25
N ALA A 203 -12.15 -6.92 -8.24
CA ALA A 203 -11.41 -6.19 -9.28
C ALA A 203 -9.94 -6.65 -9.35
N TYR A 204 -9.28 -6.87 -8.20
CA TYR A 204 -7.91 -7.37 -8.14
C TYR A 204 -7.80 -8.78 -8.73
N ARG A 205 -8.70 -9.69 -8.37
CA ARG A 205 -8.72 -11.05 -8.96
C ARG A 205 -8.99 -11.00 -10.46
N GLY A 206 -9.94 -10.19 -10.89
CA GLY A 206 -10.25 -9.97 -12.30
C GLY A 206 -9.07 -9.40 -13.08
N PHE A 207 -8.33 -8.45 -12.49
CA PHE A 207 -7.09 -7.93 -13.07
C PHE A 207 -6.05 -9.03 -13.25
N LEU A 208 -5.78 -9.83 -12.21
CA LEU A 208 -4.80 -10.92 -12.30
C LEU A 208 -5.20 -11.94 -13.38
N GLU A 209 -6.47 -12.30 -13.46
CA GLU A 209 -6.97 -13.21 -14.49
C GLU A 209 -6.82 -12.60 -15.90
N ALA A 210 -7.30 -11.38 -16.11
CA ALA A 210 -7.26 -10.69 -17.41
C ALA A 210 -5.83 -10.47 -17.90
N ALA A 211 -4.92 -10.10 -16.99
CA ALA A 211 -3.51 -9.91 -17.27
C ALA A 211 -2.70 -11.22 -17.28
N LYS A 212 -3.35 -12.37 -17.00
CA LYS A 212 -2.73 -13.70 -16.88
C LYS A 212 -1.55 -13.72 -15.90
N LEU A 213 -1.71 -13.00 -14.79
CA LEU A 213 -0.75 -12.90 -13.70
C LEU A 213 -1.14 -13.82 -12.55
N ARG A 214 -0.11 -14.33 -11.86
CA ARG A 214 -0.25 -14.89 -10.52
C ARG A 214 0.27 -13.88 -9.51
N PRO A 215 -0.09 -13.98 -8.22
CA PRO A 215 0.47 -13.12 -7.19
C PRO A 215 2.02 -13.14 -7.16
N SER A 216 2.65 -14.28 -7.46
CA SER A 216 4.11 -14.40 -7.54
C SER A 216 4.76 -13.64 -8.70
N ASP A 217 3.97 -13.20 -9.69
CA ASP A 217 4.46 -12.46 -10.86
C ASP A 217 4.48 -10.95 -10.61
N ILE A 218 3.97 -10.50 -9.45
CA ILE A 218 3.91 -9.09 -9.04
C ILE A 218 5.30 -8.62 -8.57
N ARG A 219 5.72 -7.45 -9.07
CA ARG A 219 6.97 -6.76 -8.73
C ARG A 219 6.75 -5.56 -7.82
N LEU A 220 5.63 -4.88 -8.00
CA LEU A 220 5.18 -3.76 -7.18
C LEU A 220 3.69 -3.93 -6.94
N ASP A 221 3.29 -3.70 -5.70
CA ASP A 221 1.90 -3.58 -5.27
C ASP A 221 1.87 -2.42 -4.29
N ALA A 222 1.35 -1.27 -4.74
CA ALA A 222 1.40 -0.02 -4.00
C ALA A 222 -0.01 0.54 -3.85
N ILE A 223 -0.37 0.95 -2.63
CA ILE A 223 -1.60 1.68 -2.34
C ILE A 223 -1.19 3.10 -1.98
N ALA A 224 -1.53 4.05 -2.84
CA ALA A 224 -1.23 5.46 -2.64
C ALA A 224 -2.14 6.34 -3.51
N ASP A 225 -2.19 7.63 -3.20
CA ASP A 225 -2.79 8.63 -4.10
C ASP A 225 -1.87 8.83 -5.32
N PHE A 226 -2.35 8.56 -6.54
CA PHE A 226 -1.60 8.75 -7.78
C PHE A 226 -2.17 9.86 -8.67
N ASP A 227 -3.47 10.13 -8.62
CA ASP A 227 -4.16 11.09 -9.49
C ASP A 227 -4.58 12.40 -8.79
N GLY A 228 -4.40 12.50 -7.46
CA GLY A 228 -4.75 13.66 -6.64
C GLY A 228 -6.25 13.76 -6.33
N MET A 229 -7.05 12.77 -6.73
CA MET A 229 -8.46 12.70 -6.36
C MET A 229 -8.61 12.15 -4.94
N PRO A 230 -9.73 12.43 -4.26
CA PRO A 230 -9.99 11.80 -2.97
C PRO A 230 -9.93 10.28 -3.10
N GLY A 231 -9.07 9.65 -2.32
CA GLY A 231 -8.84 8.21 -2.37
C GLY A 231 -7.37 7.85 -2.47
N ALA A 232 -7.07 6.57 -2.29
CA ALA A 232 -5.81 5.98 -2.72
C ALA A 232 -6.13 4.86 -3.70
N GLU A 233 -5.36 4.77 -4.78
CA GLU A 233 -5.46 3.72 -5.77
C GLU A 233 -4.49 2.59 -5.44
N ARG A 234 -4.87 1.35 -5.81
CA ARG A 234 -3.93 0.24 -5.83
C ARG A 234 -3.30 0.11 -7.20
N VAL A 235 -1.99 0.26 -7.29
CA VAL A 235 -1.23 0.13 -8.53
C VAL A 235 -0.32 -1.08 -8.46
N ILE A 236 -0.35 -1.88 -9.52
CA ILE A 236 0.40 -3.12 -9.65
C ILE A 236 1.29 -3.07 -10.87
N VAL A 237 2.54 -3.51 -10.71
CA VAL A 237 3.44 -3.82 -11.82
C VAL A 237 3.79 -5.30 -11.74
N GLY A 238 3.49 -6.07 -12.78
CA GLY A 238 3.68 -7.52 -12.77
C GLY A 238 3.65 -8.12 -14.17
N GLY A 239 4.35 -9.25 -14.35
CA GLY A 239 4.46 -9.85 -15.68
C GLY A 239 5.03 -8.87 -16.71
N THR A 240 4.28 -8.55 -17.76
CA THR A 240 4.63 -7.54 -18.78
C THR A 240 3.62 -6.39 -18.81
N VAL A 241 2.90 -6.15 -17.71
CA VAL A 241 1.87 -5.11 -17.64
C VAL A 241 2.04 -4.27 -16.38
N MET A 242 1.36 -3.14 -16.36
CA MET A 242 1.02 -2.45 -15.12
C MET A 242 -0.47 -2.15 -15.11
N GLY A 243 -1.07 -2.19 -13.93
CA GLY A 243 -2.50 -2.01 -13.73
C GLY A 243 -2.80 -1.10 -12.56
N VAL A 244 -3.96 -0.47 -12.61
CA VAL A 244 -4.56 0.30 -11.52
C VAL A 244 -5.90 -0.33 -11.18
N ILE A 245 -6.16 -0.48 -9.89
CA ILE A 245 -7.29 -1.21 -9.33
C ILE A 245 -8.01 -0.31 -8.33
N THR A 246 -9.30 -0.18 -8.56
CA THR A 246 -10.29 0.53 -7.77
C THR A 246 -11.45 -0.44 -7.48
N ASP A 247 -12.70 0.01 -7.58
CA ASP A 247 -13.90 -0.81 -7.84
C ASP A 247 -13.87 -1.53 -9.20
N ARG A 248 -13.01 -1.06 -10.12
CA ARG A 248 -12.75 -1.60 -11.45
C ARG A 248 -11.24 -1.70 -11.66
N PHE A 249 -10.80 -2.15 -12.83
CA PHE A 249 -9.38 -2.13 -13.15
C PHE A 249 -9.13 -1.72 -14.60
N ALA A 250 -7.98 -1.08 -14.81
CA ALA A 250 -7.41 -0.79 -16.12
C ALA A 250 -5.94 -1.21 -16.12
N TYR A 251 -5.42 -1.64 -17.26
CA TYR A 251 -4.02 -2.02 -17.38
C TYR A 251 -3.47 -1.75 -18.77
N VAL A 252 -2.16 -1.56 -18.84
CA VAL A 252 -1.42 -1.33 -20.08
C VAL A 252 -0.23 -2.28 -20.18
N GLY A 253 0.10 -2.66 -21.42
CA GLY A 253 1.30 -3.43 -21.71
C GLY A 253 2.56 -2.59 -21.56
N LEU A 254 3.53 -3.10 -20.82
CA LEU A 254 4.88 -2.55 -20.80
C LEU A 254 5.66 -3.09 -22.00
N PRO A 255 6.55 -2.30 -22.62
CA PRO A 255 7.21 -2.68 -23.85
C PRO A 255 8.41 -3.61 -23.58
N VAL A 256 8.17 -4.72 -22.90
CA VAL A 256 9.11 -5.78 -22.53
C VAL A 256 8.65 -7.13 -23.05
N ARG A 257 9.58 -8.07 -23.22
CA ARG A 257 9.25 -9.43 -23.68
C ARG A 257 8.85 -10.35 -22.53
N ALA A 258 9.37 -10.13 -21.32
CA ALA A 258 9.14 -10.99 -20.17
C ALA A 258 9.26 -10.24 -18.83
N ALA A 259 8.69 -10.82 -17.78
CA ALA A 259 8.68 -10.24 -16.42
C ALA A 259 10.06 -10.00 -15.79
N LYS A 260 11.08 -10.76 -16.23
CA LYS A 260 12.47 -10.57 -15.79
C LYS A 260 13.12 -9.31 -16.39
N ASP A 261 12.52 -8.77 -17.45
CA ASP A 261 13.00 -7.56 -18.09
C ASP A 261 12.47 -6.29 -17.39
N ILE A 262 11.51 -6.40 -16.45
CA ILE A 262 11.22 -5.33 -15.49
C ILE A 262 12.29 -5.40 -14.39
N LEU A 263 13.23 -4.46 -14.43
CA LEU A 263 14.42 -4.45 -13.58
C LEU A 263 14.14 -3.79 -12.22
N ARG A 264 13.31 -2.75 -12.22
CA ARG A 264 12.87 -2.03 -11.01
C ARG A 264 11.50 -1.41 -11.24
N ALA A 265 10.67 -1.37 -10.20
CA ALA A 265 9.42 -0.62 -10.17
C ALA A 265 9.23 -0.05 -8.76
N GLU A 266 8.94 1.24 -8.65
CA GLU A 266 8.68 1.91 -7.37
C GLU A 266 7.68 3.06 -7.53
N ALA A 267 6.91 3.33 -6.47
CA ALA A 267 6.01 4.49 -6.39
C ALA A 267 6.69 5.62 -5.60
N VAL A 268 6.79 6.81 -6.20
CA VAL A 268 7.63 7.91 -5.71
C VAL A 268 6.88 9.24 -5.81
N ASP A 269 7.00 10.09 -4.78
CA ASP A 269 6.51 11.46 -4.85
C ASP A 269 7.51 12.38 -5.55
N LEU A 270 7.41 12.45 -6.87
CA LEU A 270 8.24 13.33 -7.70
C LEU A 270 7.76 14.79 -7.66
N ARG A 271 6.46 15.02 -7.45
CA ARG A 271 5.83 16.34 -7.51
C ARG A 271 5.97 17.13 -6.21
N GLY A 272 6.00 16.44 -5.08
CA GLY A 272 6.03 17.01 -3.74
C GLY A 272 4.67 17.46 -3.22
N ASP A 273 3.59 17.01 -3.84
CA ASP A 273 2.20 17.29 -3.46
C ASP A 273 1.56 16.11 -2.70
N GLY A 274 2.33 15.05 -2.41
CA GLY A 274 1.87 13.85 -1.73
C GLY A 274 1.49 12.72 -2.68
N THR A 275 1.10 13.06 -3.91
CA THR A 275 0.74 12.08 -4.94
C THR A 275 1.96 11.30 -5.43
N LYS A 276 1.76 10.08 -5.91
CA LYS A 276 2.83 9.21 -6.40
C LYS A 276 2.86 9.16 -7.92
N SER A 277 4.06 8.94 -8.43
CA SER A 277 4.33 8.54 -9.81
C SER A 277 4.99 7.17 -9.78
N LEU A 278 4.75 6.35 -10.81
CA LEU A 278 5.48 5.11 -10.98
C LEU A 278 6.78 5.38 -11.72
N LEU A 279 7.87 4.86 -11.15
CA LEU A 279 9.17 4.86 -11.78
C LEU A 279 9.56 3.41 -12.09
N ILE A 280 9.71 3.10 -13.38
CA ILE A 280 9.92 1.74 -13.88
C ILE A 280 11.20 1.71 -14.71
N GLU A 281 12.18 0.89 -14.31
CA GLU A 281 13.34 0.55 -15.12
C GLU A 281 13.10 -0.79 -15.80
N LEU A 282 13.17 -0.83 -17.13
CA LEU A 282 12.91 -2.04 -17.91
C LEU A 282 13.93 -2.26 -19.02
N ARG A 283 14.07 -3.49 -19.50
CA ARG A 283 14.99 -3.90 -20.58
C ARG A 283 14.24 -4.28 -21.85
N GLN A 284 14.66 -3.69 -22.96
CA GLN A 284 14.25 -4.08 -24.30
C GLN A 284 15.39 -4.80 -25.03
N HIS A 285 15.03 -5.79 -25.86
CA HIS A 285 15.97 -6.57 -26.67
C HIS A 285 15.65 -6.41 -28.15
N GLY A 286 16.65 -6.21 -28.99
CA GLY A 286 16.49 -6.02 -30.44
C GLY A 286 17.83 -5.83 -31.17
N GLY A 287 17.87 -6.14 -32.48
CA GLY A 287 19.02 -5.80 -33.35
C GLY A 287 20.39 -6.36 -32.92
N GLY A 288 20.43 -7.46 -32.16
CA GLY A 288 21.68 -8.02 -31.62
C GLY A 288 22.18 -7.36 -30.32
N GLY A 289 21.35 -6.51 -29.70
CA GLY A 289 21.65 -5.80 -28.47
C GLY A 289 20.45 -5.69 -27.51
N SER A 290 20.62 -4.84 -26.51
CA SER A 290 19.58 -4.49 -25.54
C SER A 290 19.72 -3.04 -25.07
N ARG A 291 18.62 -2.42 -24.71
CA ARG A 291 18.59 -1.12 -24.02
C ARG A 291 17.77 -1.20 -22.75
N ASP A 292 18.19 -0.47 -21.71
CA ASP A 292 17.37 -0.29 -20.51
C ASP A 292 16.74 1.11 -20.56
N LEU A 293 15.43 1.17 -20.33
CA LEU A 293 14.64 2.39 -20.32
C LEU A 293 14.20 2.69 -18.90
N LEU A 294 14.33 3.95 -18.50
CA LEU A 294 13.71 4.49 -17.29
C LEU A 294 12.44 5.25 -17.71
N MET A 295 11.29 4.75 -17.25
CA MET A 295 9.99 5.32 -17.54
C MET A 295 9.38 5.92 -16.28
N VAL A 296 8.76 7.09 -16.42
CA VAL A 296 7.94 7.70 -15.37
C VAL A 296 6.51 7.76 -15.86
N TRP A 297 5.59 7.25 -15.04
CA TRP A 297 4.17 7.26 -15.30
C TRP A 297 3.44 7.98 -14.17
N GLY A 298 2.42 8.76 -14.54
CA GLY A 298 1.41 9.27 -13.63
C GLY A 298 0.06 8.63 -13.92
N LEU A 299 -0.94 8.99 -13.11
CA LEU A 299 -2.33 8.80 -13.46
C LEU A 299 -2.96 10.15 -13.80
N ALA A 300 -3.79 10.16 -14.82
CA ALA A 300 -4.65 11.28 -15.18
C ALA A 300 -6.10 10.80 -15.18
N ASP A 301 -7.04 11.73 -14.94
CA ASP A 301 -8.49 11.58 -15.13
C ASP A 301 -9.04 10.16 -14.92
N HIS A 302 -9.40 9.79 -13.69
CA HIS A 302 -10.03 8.50 -13.38
C HIS A 302 -9.16 7.30 -13.76
N ALA A 303 -7.93 7.25 -13.23
CA ALA A 303 -7.03 6.10 -13.34
C ALA A 303 -6.53 5.77 -14.76
N ASN A 304 -6.39 6.76 -15.65
CA ASN A 304 -5.71 6.56 -16.93
C ASN A 304 -4.19 6.73 -16.79
N PHE A 305 -3.41 5.73 -17.23
CA PHE A 305 -1.96 5.83 -17.24
C PHE A 305 -1.46 6.87 -18.25
N LEU A 306 -0.66 7.81 -17.77
CA LEU A 306 0.01 8.81 -18.59
C LEU A 306 1.52 8.64 -18.50
N GLN A 307 2.17 8.39 -19.63
CA GLN A 307 3.63 8.30 -19.73
C GLN A 307 4.21 9.72 -19.72
N ILE A 308 4.89 10.08 -18.63
CA ILE A 308 5.44 11.43 -18.41
C ILE A 308 6.85 11.56 -19.00
N LEU A 309 7.68 10.54 -18.79
CA LEU A 309 9.08 10.54 -19.25
C LEU A 309 9.49 9.15 -19.70
N THR A 310 10.31 9.09 -20.74
CA THR A 310 11.06 7.87 -21.08
C THR A 310 12.47 8.23 -21.52
N GLN A 311 13.43 7.70 -20.78
CA GLN A 311 14.84 8.00 -20.93
C GLN A 311 15.62 6.70 -21.10
N GLU A 312 16.45 6.62 -22.13
CA GLU A 312 17.38 5.50 -22.26
C GLU A 312 18.50 5.65 -21.22
N VAL A 313 18.68 4.63 -20.37
CA VAL A 313 19.65 4.64 -19.27
C VAL A 313 20.71 3.55 -19.39
N ARG A 314 20.57 2.63 -20.34
CA ARG A 314 21.64 1.71 -20.69
C ARG A 314 21.48 1.29 -22.13
N LYS A 315 22.60 1.05 -22.80
CA LYS A 315 22.63 0.45 -24.13
C LYS A 315 23.76 -0.56 -24.23
N GLN A 316 23.52 -1.67 -24.90
CA GLN A 316 24.48 -2.75 -25.09
C GLN A 316 24.36 -3.35 -26.49
N LEU A 317 25.47 -3.39 -27.23
CA LEU A 317 25.58 -4.03 -28.54
C LEU A 317 26.87 -4.87 -28.60
N GLY A 318 26.73 -6.19 -28.54
CA GLY A 318 27.86 -7.10 -28.37
C GLY A 318 28.69 -6.79 -27.11
N ALA A 319 29.98 -6.52 -27.28
CA ALA A 319 30.89 -6.14 -26.20
C ALA A 319 30.81 -4.66 -25.80
N ARG A 320 30.15 -3.82 -26.61
CA ARG A 320 30.03 -2.38 -26.40
C ARG A 320 28.87 -2.09 -25.45
N LYS A 321 29.10 -1.25 -24.45
CA LYS A 321 28.13 -0.92 -23.40
C LYS A 321 28.24 0.53 -22.96
N MET A 322 27.12 1.15 -22.65
CA MET A 322 27.02 2.47 -22.02
C MET A 322 25.91 2.42 -20.97
N ARG A 323 26.09 3.13 -19.86
CA ARG A 323 25.10 3.22 -18.79
C ARG A 323 25.03 4.64 -18.23
N ASN A 324 23.83 5.18 -18.09
CA ASN A 324 23.58 6.32 -17.23
C ASN A 324 23.28 5.81 -15.83
N ARG A 325 23.89 6.46 -14.84
CA ARG A 325 23.44 6.34 -13.45
C ARG A 325 22.23 7.25 -13.30
N TRP A 326 21.26 6.84 -12.50
CA TRP A 326 20.16 7.69 -12.12
C TRP A 326 19.93 7.62 -10.62
N SER A 327 19.41 8.69 -10.04
CA SER A 327 19.08 8.78 -8.63
C SER A 327 17.95 9.78 -8.40
N LEU A 328 17.23 9.60 -7.28
CA LEU A 328 16.24 10.54 -6.81
C LEU A 328 16.93 11.49 -5.82
N VAL A 329 16.84 12.79 -6.09
CA VAL A 329 17.44 13.84 -5.26
C VAL A 329 16.34 14.78 -4.77
N PRO A 330 16.46 15.37 -3.56
CA PRO A 330 15.49 16.37 -3.12
C PRO A 330 15.38 17.52 -4.13
N LYS A 331 14.16 18.05 -4.32
CA LYS A 331 13.93 19.26 -5.13
C LYS A 331 14.88 20.38 -4.72
N ALA A 332 15.50 21.05 -5.71
CA ALA A 332 16.52 22.08 -5.48
C ALA A 332 16.05 23.19 -4.52
N ASP A 333 14.79 23.62 -4.64
CA ASP A 333 14.21 24.66 -3.77
C ASP A 333 13.96 24.18 -2.34
N ALA A 334 13.63 22.90 -2.14
CA ALA A 334 13.47 22.32 -0.81
C ALA A 334 14.81 22.28 -0.07
N ALA A 335 15.89 21.96 -0.78
CA ALA A 335 17.25 21.98 -0.24
C ALA A 335 17.68 23.39 0.20
N ARG A 336 17.36 24.43 -0.59
CA ARG A 336 17.68 25.83 -0.23
C ARG A 336 16.95 26.32 1.02
N ARG A 337 15.73 25.84 1.27
CA ARG A 337 14.88 26.26 2.40
C ARG A 337 15.12 25.47 3.69
N GLY A 338 16.08 24.53 3.71
CA GLY A 338 16.35 23.71 4.89
C GLY A 338 15.17 22.81 5.32
N LYS A 339 14.18 22.60 4.44
CA LYS A 339 13.06 21.71 4.73
C LYS A 339 13.56 20.26 4.71
N SER A 340 13.10 19.47 5.67
CA SER A 340 13.45 18.04 5.77
C SER A 340 13.08 17.29 4.49
N LYS A 341 13.89 16.29 4.11
CA LYS A 341 13.69 15.41 2.95
C LYS A 341 12.30 14.75 2.83
N ALA A 342 11.51 14.72 3.90
CA ALA A 342 10.28 13.95 3.98
C ALA A 342 9.05 14.62 3.31
N SER A 343 9.08 15.94 3.05
CA SER A 343 7.90 16.68 2.56
C SER A 343 8.14 17.51 1.30
N GLY A 344 9.34 17.45 0.72
CA GLY A 344 9.63 18.07 -0.57
C GLY A 344 9.82 16.97 -1.60
N GLY A 345 9.09 17.05 -2.71
CA GLY A 345 9.20 16.08 -3.80
C GLY A 345 10.63 15.87 -4.31
N GLN A 346 10.78 14.89 -5.19
CA GLN A 346 12.09 14.47 -5.69
C GLN A 346 12.27 14.84 -7.16
N ASP A 347 13.47 15.33 -7.50
CA ASP A 347 13.92 15.42 -8.89
C ASP A 347 14.61 14.12 -9.29
N LEU A 348 14.56 13.78 -10.56
CA LEU A 348 15.30 12.68 -11.15
C LEU A 348 16.62 13.21 -11.72
N LEU A 349 17.75 12.80 -11.14
CA LEU A 349 19.09 13.12 -11.63
C LEU A 349 19.66 11.95 -12.42
N LEU A 350 20.10 12.21 -13.66
CA LEU A 350 20.86 11.28 -14.48
C LEU A 350 22.29 11.79 -14.69
N GLU A 351 23.24 10.87 -14.71
CA GLU A 351 24.65 11.17 -14.89
C GLU A 351 25.33 10.09 -15.74
N VAL A 352 26.32 10.50 -16.53
CA VAL A 352 27.24 9.62 -17.26
C VAL A 352 28.67 10.09 -17.07
N GLY A 353 29.61 9.16 -16.97
CA GLY A 353 31.04 9.46 -16.91
C GLY A 353 31.87 8.45 -17.70
N PRO A 354 33.20 8.66 -17.79
CA PRO A 354 34.09 7.82 -18.58
C PRO A 354 34.04 6.34 -18.20
N ASP A 355 33.86 6.04 -16.90
CA ASP A 355 33.80 4.66 -16.39
C ASP A 355 32.49 3.94 -16.74
N ASP A 356 31.47 4.66 -17.23
CA ASP A 356 30.18 4.06 -17.59
C ASP A 356 30.08 3.65 -19.06
N VAL A 357 31.15 3.89 -19.84
CA VAL A 357 31.29 3.46 -21.23
C VAL A 357 32.35 2.39 -21.36
N ARG A 358 32.06 1.37 -22.18
CA ARG A 358 33.02 0.36 -22.60
C ARG A 358 32.86 0.06 -24.08
N GLY A 359 33.94 0.22 -24.84
CA GLY A 359 34.02 -0.16 -26.26
C GLY A 359 33.30 0.78 -27.24
N TRP A 360 32.61 1.82 -26.74
CA TRP A 360 32.17 2.95 -27.54
C TRP A 360 33.10 4.15 -27.38
N THR A 361 33.16 4.91 -28.46
CA THR A 361 33.84 6.19 -28.60
C THR A 361 32.89 7.13 -29.34
N GLU A 362 33.21 8.42 -29.38
CA GLU A 362 32.45 9.40 -30.15
C GLU A 362 32.33 9.01 -31.62
N GLU A 363 33.41 8.54 -32.23
CA GLU A 363 33.46 8.17 -33.66
C GLU A 363 32.73 6.86 -33.96
N SER A 364 32.64 5.96 -32.98
CA SER A 364 32.03 4.64 -33.17
C SER A 364 30.56 4.58 -32.75
N TYR A 365 30.03 5.62 -32.11
CA TYR A 365 28.63 5.74 -31.73
C TYR A 365 27.83 6.47 -32.82
N LEU A 366 27.47 5.74 -33.87
CA LEU A 366 26.76 6.26 -35.05
C LEU A 366 25.25 6.00 -35.02
N GLU A 367 24.65 5.91 -33.83
CA GLU A 367 23.24 5.57 -33.71
C GLU A 367 22.32 6.79 -33.85
N THR A 368 21.24 6.61 -34.61
CA THR A 368 20.13 7.56 -34.67
C THR A 368 19.23 7.33 -33.46
N PRO A 369 18.95 8.36 -32.64
CA PRO A 369 18.00 8.25 -31.54
C PRO A 369 16.62 7.80 -32.02
N ALA A 370 15.97 6.96 -31.22
CA ALA A 370 14.57 6.63 -31.47
C ALA A 370 13.69 7.85 -31.17
N SER A 371 12.63 8.06 -31.95
CA SER A 371 11.76 9.24 -31.80
C SER A 371 10.87 9.20 -30.55
N ASP A 372 10.67 8.02 -29.99
CA ASP A 372 9.78 7.73 -28.86
C ASP A 372 10.51 7.74 -27.49
N VAL A 373 11.83 7.89 -27.48
CA VAL A 373 12.67 7.77 -26.28
C VAL A 373 13.72 8.89 -26.28
N ARG A 374 13.92 9.54 -25.13
CA ARG A 374 15.04 10.48 -24.99
C ARG A 374 16.38 9.72 -25.07
N PRO A 375 17.31 10.17 -25.93
CA PRO A 375 18.58 9.48 -26.12
C PRO A 375 19.41 9.39 -24.83
N ILE A 376 20.22 8.34 -24.74
CA ILE A 376 21.17 8.15 -23.64
C ILE A 376 22.19 9.30 -23.59
N LEU A 377 22.55 9.73 -22.38
CA LEU A 377 23.62 10.72 -22.19
C LEU A 377 24.96 10.08 -22.58
N LYS A 378 25.84 10.87 -23.21
CA LYS A 378 27.16 10.40 -23.64
C LYS A 378 28.26 11.10 -22.86
N PRO A 379 29.34 10.41 -22.45
CA PRO A 379 30.40 11.02 -21.65
C PRO A 379 31.28 12.00 -22.44
N TRP A 380 31.14 12.06 -23.76
CA TRP A 380 31.81 13.01 -24.65
C TRP A 380 30.90 14.15 -25.12
N ASP A 381 29.63 14.18 -24.72
CA ASP A 381 28.77 15.33 -24.97
C ASP A 381 29.09 16.46 -23.98
N VAL A 382 28.68 17.69 -24.33
CA VAL A 382 28.77 18.85 -23.43
C VAL A 382 27.95 18.62 -22.14
N GLU A 383 26.79 17.98 -22.28
CA GLU A 383 25.91 17.65 -21.17
C GLU A 383 26.14 16.20 -20.70
N THR A 384 26.76 16.05 -19.53
CA THR A 384 27.05 14.73 -18.92
C THR A 384 26.17 14.42 -17.71
N ALA A 385 25.32 15.36 -17.32
CA ALA A 385 24.31 15.19 -16.28
C ALA A 385 23.05 15.96 -16.67
N LEU A 386 21.90 15.38 -16.39
CA LEU A 386 20.59 15.96 -16.67
C LEU A 386 19.68 15.77 -15.47
N ARG A 387 19.00 16.83 -15.05
CA ARG A 387 18.03 16.79 -13.96
C ARG A 387 16.63 16.99 -14.54
N PHE A 388 15.66 16.25 -14.02
CA PHE A 388 14.25 16.46 -14.32
C PHE A 388 13.51 16.86 -13.05
N ALA A 389 12.90 18.04 -13.09
CA ALA A 389 11.85 18.42 -12.16
C ALA A 389 10.49 18.01 -12.73
N PHE A 390 9.55 17.73 -11.83
CA PHE A 390 8.20 17.32 -12.21
C PHE A 390 7.18 18.36 -11.74
N GLU A 391 6.41 18.87 -12.69
CA GLU A 391 5.33 19.86 -12.50
C GLU A 391 4.06 19.33 -13.15
N GLY A 392 3.08 18.95 -12.33
CA GLY A 392 1.95 18.14 -12.78
C GLY A 392 2.44 16.89 -13.54
N ASN A 393 1.86 16.64 -14.70
CA ASN A 393 2.20 15.48 -15.53
C ASN A 393 3.29 15.78 -16.57
N THR A 394 4.18 16.73 -16.29
CA THR A 394 5.28 17.11 -17.20
C THR A 394 6.64 16.96 -16.52
N ALA A 395 7.59 16.35 -17.24
CA ALA A 395 9.01 16.35 -16.85
C ALA A 395 9.73 17.53 -17.51
N LEU A 396 10.24 18.44 -16.69
CA LEU A 396 10.96 19.63 -17.13
C LEU A 396 12.47 19.39 -16.96
N PRO A 397 13.24 19.37 -18.07
CA PRO A 397 14.69 19.29 -17.97
C PRO A 397 15.22 20.56 -17.30
N GLN A 398 16.20 20.39 -16.42
CA GLN A 398 16.92 21.45 -15.74
C GLN A 398 18.41 21.21 -15.91
N ASP A 399 19.17 22.30 -16.02
CA ASP A 399 20.62 22.24 -16.00
C ASP A 399 21.06 21.58 -14.69
N ALA A 400 21.73 20.43 -14.79
CA ALA A 400 22.35 19.81 -13.65
C ALA A 400 23.63 20.60 -13.32
N GLU A 401 23.73 21.11 -12.09
CA GLU A 401 25.04 21.57 -11.62
C GLU A 401 26.04 20.43 -11.75
N PRO A 402 27.25 20.69 -12.27
CA PRO A 402 28.27 19.65 -12.41
C PRO A 402 28.46 18.95 -11.06
N PRO A 403 28.52 17.61 -11.03
CA PRO A 403 28.73 16.90 -9.78
C PRO A 403 30.01 17.44 -9.13
N ALA A 404 29.91 17.82 -7.85
CA ALA A 404 31.07 18.29 -7.10
C ALA A 404 32.21 17.26 -7.29
N PRO A 405 33.44 17.71 -7.61
CA PRO A 405 34.53 16.81 -7.91
C PRO A 405 34.65 15.80 -6.77
N ARG A 406 34.58 14.50 -7.10
CA ARG A 406 34.63 13.41 -6.11
C ARG A 406 35.86 13.61 -5.24
N GLY A 407 35.68 14.19 -4.06
CA GLY A 407 36.77 14.42 -3.13
C GLY A 407 37.46 13.10 -2.89
N LYS A 408 38.79 13.05 -3.15
CA LYS A 408 39.59 11.83 -2.96
C LYS A 408 39.20 11.23 -1.62
N ARG A 409 38.53 10.08 -1.64
CA ARG A 409 38.11 9.35 -0.43
C ARG A 409 39.38 9.18 0.40
N ARG A 410 39.53 9.96 1.47
CA ARG A 410 40.65 9.82 2.41
C ARG A 410 40.56 8.39 2.92
N LYS A 411 41.48 7.52 2.47
CA LYS A 411 41.65 6.20 3.07
C LYS A 411 41.97 6.48 4.54
N LYS A 412 41.03 6.18 5.45
CA LYS A 412 41.35 6.07 6.87
C LYS A 412 42.43 4.98 6.95
N ARG A 413 43.62 5.39 7.38
CA ARG A 413 44.71 4.48 7.74
C ARG A 413 44.40 3.87 9.08
#